data_AF-A0A562RP64-F1
#
_entry.id   AF-A0A562RP64-F1
#
_cell.length_a   1.000
_cell.length_b   1.000
_cell.length_c   1.000
_cell.angle_alpha   90.00
_cell.angle_beta   90.00
_cell.angle_gamma   90.00
#
_symmetry.space_group_name_H-M   'P 1'
#
loop_
_entity.id
_entity.type
_entity.pdbx_description
1 polymer ?
#
loop_
_entity_poly.entity_id
_entity_poly.type
_entity_poly.pdbx_seq_one_letter_code
_entity_poly.pdbx_strand_id
1 'polypeptide(L)'
;MRSYMRSVLAKFPRSVRRLTIYDQLNPAYAKYYTRAEAEALLSDAGFADVQLYHRHGYSWTVSGTRPAASPGQSATENIKGGH
;
A
#
# COMPACT_ATOMS: atom_id res chain seq x y z
N MET A 1 4.59 19.12 6.39
CA MET A 1 3.69 19.67 5.32
C MET A 1 4.15 20.97 4.67
N ARG A 2 4.48 22.07 5.39
CA ARG A 2 4.79 23.38 4.77
C ARG A 2 5.90 23.35 3.71
N SER A 3 6.98 22.59 3.95
CA SER A 3 8.06 22.42 2.98
C SER A 3 7.58 21.73 1.70
N TYR A 4 6.90 20.58 1.84
CA TYR A 4 6.31 19.82 0.72
C TYR A 4 5.33 20.66 -0.11
N MET A 5 4.48 21.45 0.56
CA MET A 5 3.55 22.38 -0.10
C MET A 5 4.28 23.37 -1.02
N ARG A 6 5.43 23.90 -0.58
CA ARG A 6 6.23 24.88 -1.33
C ARG A 6 7.14 24.24 -2.37
N SER A 7 7.73 23.09 -2.09
CA SER A 7 8.77 22.49 -2.94
C SER A 7 8.22 21.52 -3.98
N VAL A 8 7.01 20.99 -3.78
CA VAL A 8 6.36 20.01 -4.66
C VAL A 8 5.04 20.55 -5.20
N LEU A 9 4.02 20.73 -4.35
CA LEU A 9 2.65 21.08 -4.81
C LEU A 9 2.59 22.45 -5.51
N ALA A 10 3.34 23.44 -5.02
CA ALA A 10 3.36 24.77 -5.63
C ALA A 10 3.96 24.78 -7.05
N LYS A 11 4.79 23.79 -7.41
CA LYS A 11 5.38 23.66 -8.74
C LYS A 11 4.43 23.04 -9.77
N PHE A 12 3.33 22.44 -9.32
CA PHE A 12 2.36 21.82 -10.22
C PHE A 12 1.49 22.87 -10.92
N PRO A 13 1.21 22.70 -12.23
CA PRO A 13 0.13 23.41 -12.92
C PRO A 13 -1.21 23.21 -12.20
N ARG A 14 -2.13 24.17 -12.30
CA ARG A 14 -3.41 24.15 -11.56
C ARG A 14 -4.24 22.88 -11.78
N SER A 15 -4.29 22.37 -13.02
CA SER A 15 -5.02 21.15 -13.37
C SER A 15 -4.44 19.92 -12.67
N VAL A 16 -3.11 19.76 -12.72
CA VAL A 16 -2.38 18.66 -12.06
C VAL A 16 -2.54 18.76 -10.54
N ARG A 17 -2.40 19.96 -9.98
CA ARG A 17 -2.59 20.20 -8.54
C ARG A 17 -3.99 19.80 -8.08
N ARG A 18 -5.02 20.17 -8.83
CA ARG A 18 -6.41 19.80 -8.55
C ARG A 18 -6.56 18.29 -8.55
N LEU A 19 -6.06 17.61 -9.58
CA LEU A 19 -6.15 16.14 -9.68
C LEU A 19 -5.41 15.45 -8.52
N THR A 20 -4.19 15.87 -8.20
CA THR A 20 -3.43 15.33 -7.06
C THR A 20 -4.15 15.52 -5.73
N ILE A 21 -4.77 16.69 -5.50
CA ILE A 21 -5.54 16.91 -4.26
C ILE A 21 -6.78 16.00 -4.23
N TYR A 22 -7.52 15.88 -5.34
CA TYR A 22 -8.69 15.00 -5.40
C TYR A 22 -8.33 13.54 -5.20
N ASP A 23 -7.26 13.06 -5.82
CA ASP A 23 -6.77 11.69 -5.68
C ASP A 23 -6.44 11.37 -4.21
N GLN A 24 -5.72 12.27 -3.54
CA GLN A 24 -5.31 12.08 -2.15
C GLN A 24 -6.45 12.25 -1.13
N LEU A 25 -7.54 12.93 -1.49
CA LEU A 25 -8.69 13.18 -0.61
C LEU A 25 -9.89 12.29 -0.92
N ASN A 26 -9.88 11.51 -2.00
CA ASN A 26 -11.02 10.67 -2.35
C ASN A 26 -11.06 9.43 -1.43
N PRO A 27 -11.99 9.36 -0.46
CA PRO A 27 -12.03 8.27 0.51
C PRO A 27 -12.45 6.94 -0.13
N ALA A 28 -13.02 6.96 -1.35
CA ALA A 28 -13.34 5.74 -2.08
C ALA A 28 -12.07 4.97 -2.48
N TYR A 29 -10.92 5.64 -2.57
CA TYR A 29 -9.66 5.03 -3.01
C TYR A 29 -8.53 5.19 -1.97
N ALA A 30 -8.57 6.24 -1.15
CA ALA A 30 -7.59 6.46 -0.08
C ALA A 30 -7.92 5.60 1.14
N LYS A 31 -7.35 4.39 1.19
CA LYS A 31 -7.35 3.56 2.40
C LYS A 31 -6.25 4.03 3.34
N TYR A 32 -6.63 4.61 4.47
CA TYR A 32 -5.69 5.00 5.51
C TYR A 32 -5.53 3.84 6.50
N TYR A 33 -4.28 3.43 6.68
CA TYR A 33 -3.90 2.40 7.63
C TYR A 33 -3.01 3.02 8.70
N THR A 34 -3.26 2.66 9.96
CA THR A 34 -2.30 2.81 11.03
C THR A 34 -1.08 1.93 10.75
N ARG A 35 0.03 2.20 11.45
CA ARG A 35 1.24 1.39 11.36
C ARG A 35 0.94 -0.11 11.54
N ALA A 36 0.17 -0.43 12.58
CA ALA A 36 -0.17 -1.81 12.94
C ALA A 36 -1.04 -2.46 11.87
N GLU A 37 -2.03 -1.75 11.34
CA GLU A 37 -2.88 -2.28 10.26
C GLU A 37 -2.10 -2.52 8.97
N ALA A 38 -1.15 -1.63 8.63
CA ALA A 38 -0.32 -1.80 7.45
C ALA A 38 0.68 -2.98 7.58
N GLU A 39 1.19 -3.22 8.79
CA GLU A 39 2.04 -4.38 9.11
C GLU A 39 1.25 -5.70 9.06
N ALA A 40 0.06 -5.71 9.67
CA ALA A 40 -0.85 -6.85 9.64
C ALA A 40 -1.25 -7.19 8.21
N LEU A 41 -1.57 -6.19 7.39
CA LEU A 41 -1.95 -6.39 5.99
C LEU A 41 -0.92 -7.21 5.19
N LEU A 42 0.38 -6.94 5.40
CA LEU A 42 1.45 -7.67 4.70
C LEU A 42 1.71 -9.04 5.32
N SER A 43 1.72 -9.11 6.65
CA SER A 43 1.94 -10.37 7.38
C SER A 43 0.82 -11.39 7.11
N ASP A 44 -0.44 -10.96 7.18
CA ASP A 44 -1.62 -11.80 6.93
C ASP A 44 -1.72 -12.25 5.47
N ALA A 45 -1.19 -11.44 4.54
CA ALA A 45 -1.07 -11.81 3.13
C ALA A 45 0.11 -12.77 2.85
N GLY A 46 0.85 -13.19 3.88
CA GLY A 46 1.93 -14.17 3.78
C GLY A 46 3.24 -13.61 3.23
N PHE A 47 3.44 -12.29 3.27
CA PHE A 47 4.76 -11.71 2.98
C PHE A 47 5.71 -12.00 4.13
N ALA A 48 6.96 -12.37 3.80
CA ALA A 48 8.06 -12.54 4.73
C ALA A 48 8.91 -11.26 4.80
N ASP A 49 9.80 -11.17 5.79
CA ASP A 49 10.72 -10.05 5.98
C ASP A 49 10.02 -8.67 5.95
N VAL A 50 8.88 -8.55 6.65
CA VAL A 50 8.12 -7.30 6.70
C VAL A 50 8.93 -6.23 7.43
N GLN A 51 9.21 -5.14 6.72
CA GLN A 51 9.96 -3.98 7.22
C GLN A 51 9.09 -2.73 7.20
N LEU A 52 9.25 -1.91 8.24
CA LEU A 52 8.54 -0.66 8.41
C LEU A 52 9.49 0.52 8.41
N TYR A 53 9.27 1.45 7.50
CA TYR A 53 10.03 2.69 7.40
C TYR A 53 9.12 3.89 7.63
N HIS A 54 9.51 4.75 8.57
CA HIS A 54 8.79 5.98 8.85
C HIS A 54 9.48 7.15 8.14
N ARG A 55 8.88 7.69 7.09
CA ARG A 55 9.49 8.77 6.31
C ARG A 55 9.04 10.14 6.83
N HIS A 56 10.00 10.93 7.30
CA HIS A 56 9.84 12.34 7.72
C HIS A 56 8.70 12.63 8.71
N GLY A 57 8.27 11.64 9.50
CA GLY A 57 7.26 11.87 10.54
C GLY A 57 5.81 11.92 10.06
N TYR A 58 5.55 11.65 8.77
CA TYR A 58 4.22 11.88 8.18
C TYR A 58 3.59 10.65 7.51
N SER A 59 4.37 9.61 7.22
CA SER A 59 3.85 8.40 6.56
C SER A 59 4.68 7.17 6.87
N TRP A 60 4.00 6.04 7.00
CA TRP A 60 4.61 4.71 7.06
C TRP A 60 4.72 4.11 5.66
N THR A 61 5.87 3.53 5.37
CA THR A 61 6.08 2.64 4.23
C THR A 61 6.30 1.26 4.80
N VAL A 62 5.52 0.28 4.34
CA VAL A 62 5.67 -1.12 4.70
C VAL A 62 6.06 -1.89 3.45
N SER A 63 7.10 -2.70 3.54
CA SER A 63 7.58 -3.54 2.44
C SER A 63 7.82 -4.95 2.96
N GLY A 64 7.54 -5.96 2.13
CA GLY A 64 7.83 -7.36 2.45
C GLY A 64 8.19 -8.13 1.20
N THR A 65 8.85 -9.27 1.39
CA THR A 65 9.24 -10.18 0.33
C THR A 65 8.16 -11.25 0.17
N ARG A 66 7.64 -11.41 -1.05
CA ARG A 66 6.80 -12.58 -1.34
C ARG A 66 7.71 -13.83 -1.23
N PRO A 67 7.39 -14.80 -0.36
CA PRO A 67 8.17 -16.03 -0.30
C PRO A 67 8.20 -16.66 -1.69
N ALA A 68 9.38 -17.10 -2.15
CA ALA A 68 9.46 -17.93 -3.34
C ALA A 68 8.53 -19.11 -3.11
N ALA A 69 7.63 -19.39 -4.05
CA ALA A 69 6.71 -20.52 -3.92
C ALA A 69 7.55 -21.75 -3.57
N SER A 70 7.32 -22.31 -2.38
CA SER A 70 7.89 -23.61 -2.05
C SER A 70 7.48 -24.55 -3.18
N PRO A 71 8.42 -25.24 -3.85
CA PRO A 71 8.07 -26.26 -4.83
C PRO A 71 7.26 -27.33 -4.09
N GLY A 72 5.93 -27.22 -4.14
CA GLY A 72 5.03 -28.02 -3.30
C GLY A 72 3.64 -27.44 -3.07
N GLN A 73 3.39 -26.15 -3.28
CA GLN A 73 2.01 -25.61 -3.32
C GLN A 73 1.54 -25.50 -4.77
N SER A 74 1.38 -26.66 -5.39
CA SER A 74 0.54 -26.80 -6.58
C SER A 74 -0.89 -26.43 -6.20
N ALA A 75 -1.53 -25.66 -7.07
CA ALA A 75 -2.96 -25.42 -7.04
C ALA A 75 -3.71 -26.77 -7.07
N THR A 76 -4.12 -27.25 -5.90
CA THR A 76 -5.21 -28.22 -5.75
C THR A 76 -6.33 -27.51 -5.05
N GLU A 77 -7.08 -26.70 -5.80
CA GLU A 77 -8.47 -26.45 -5.45
C GLU A 77 -9.33 -27.21 -6.46
N ASN A 78 -10.10 -28.14 -5.92
CA ASN A 78 -10.64 -29.32 -6.55
C ASN A 78 -11.65 -29.04 -7.65
N ILE A 79 -11.55 -29.84 -8.71
CA ILE A 79 -12.66 -30.17 -9.60
C ILE A 79 -13.56 -31.21 -8.88
N LYS A 80 -14.88 -30.95 -8.85
CA LYS A 80 -16.05 -31.87 -8.81
C LYS A 80 -16.98 -31.87 -7.58
N GLY A 81 -18.26 -31.66 -7.90
CA GLY A 81 -19.48 -32.21 -7.29
C GLY A 81 -20.69 -31.46 -7.85
N GLY A 82 -21.36 -31.92 -8.91
CA GLY A 82 -22.51 -32.85 -8.84
C GLY A 82 -23.80 -32.04 -8.59
N HIS A 83 -24.88 -32.07 -9.37
CA HIS A 83 -25.49 -33.07 -10.23
C HIS A 83 -26.33 -32.37 -11.31
#